data_AF-A0A7K7R944-F1
#
_entry.id   AF-A0A7K7R944-F1
#
_cell.length_a   1.000
_cell.length_b   1.000
_cell.length_c   1.000
_cell.angle_alpha   90.00
_cell.angle_beta   90.00
_cell.angle_gamma   90.00
#
_symmetry.space_group_name_H-M   'P 1'
#
loop_
_entity.id
_entity.type
_entity.pdbx_description
1 polymer ?
#
loop_
_entity_poly.entity_id
_entity_poly.type
_entity_poly.pdbx_seq_one_letter_code
_entity_poly.pdbx_strand_id
1 'polypeptide(L)'
;ELEAIKARVREMEEEAEKLKELQNEVEKQMNMSPPPGNAGPVIMSLEEKMEADARSIYVGNVDYGATAEELEAHFHGCGSVNRVTILCDKYSGHPKGFAYIEFSDKESVRTSMALDESLFRGRQIKV
;
A
#
# COMPACT_ATOMS: atom_id res chain seq x y z
N GLU A 1 26.54 -33.56 27.80
CA GLU A 1 26.49 -32.44 26.83
C GLU A 1 25.60 -32.68 25.61
N LEU A 2 25.37 -33.93 25.15
CA LEU A 2 24.42 -34.21 24.05
C LEU A 2 22.94 -33.92 24.38
N GLU A 3 22.55 -34.06 25.65
CA GLU A 3 21.14 -33.98 26.06
C GLU A 3 20.57 -32.56 26.02
N ALA A 4 21.40 -31.56 26.34
CA ALA A 4 21.04 -30.15 26.26
C ALA A 4 20.86 -29.66 24.82
N ILE A 5 21.66 -30.19 23.88
CA ILE A 5 21.54 -29.87 22.45
C ILE A 5 20.26 -30.52 21.89
N LYS A 6 19.94 -31.75 22.31
CA LYS A 6 18.73 -32.46 21.91
C LYS A 6 17.44 -31.79 22.41
N ALA A 7 17.46 -31.21 23.62
CA ALA A 7 16.34 -30.42 24.15
C ALA A 7 16.10 -29.16 23.32
N ARG A 8 17.16 -28.40 23.01
CA ARG A 8 17.06 -27.17 22.21
C ARG A 8 16.61 -27.42 20.77
N VAL A 9 17.01 -28.54 20.15
CA VAL A 9 16.55 -28.91 18.81
C VAL A 9 15.06 -29.24 18.82
N ARG A 10 14.58 -29.97 19.82
CA ARG A 10 13.15 -30.29 19.96
C ARG A 10 12.29 -29.04 20.17
N GLU A 11 12.73 -28.13 21.05
CA GLU A 11 12.01 -26.87 21.27
C GLU A 11 11.96 -26.03 19.98
N MET A 12 13.04 -26.00 19.21
CA MET A 12 13.10 -25.28 17.93
C MET A 12 12.25 -25.95 16.83
N GLU A 13 12.13 -27.28 16.85
CA GLU A 13 11.23 -28.04 15.97
C GLU A 13 9.75 -27.80 16.32
N GLU A 14 9.40 -27.78 17.61
CA GLU A 14 8.03 -27.47 18.07
C GLU A 14 7.66 -25.99 17.79
N GLU A 15 8.60 -25.06 17.92
CA GLU A 15 8.38 -23.66 17.52
C GLU A 15 8.24 -23.51 16.00
N ALA A 16 9.02 -24.27 15.21
CA ALA A 16 8.92 -24.27 13.76
C ALA A 16 7.58 -24.85 13.27
N GLU A 17 7.06 -25.88 13.94
CA GLU A 17 5.77 -26.48 13.61
C GLU A 17 4.61 -25.51 13.91
N LYS A 18 4.64 -24.82 15.07
CA LYS A 18 3.66 -23.78 15.39
C LYS A 18 3.70 -22.58 14.43
N LEU A 19 4.90 -22.17 14.02
CA LEU A 19 5.05 -21.07 13.07
C LEU A 19 4.51 -21.47 11.68
N LYS A 20 4.73 -22.72 11.27
CA LYS A 20 4.20 -23.27 10.02
C LYS A 20 2.68 -23.40 10.07
N GLU A 21 2.11 -23.81 11.19
CA GLU A 21 0.65 -23.90 11.37
C GLU A 21 0.00 -22.51 11.34
N LEU A 22 0.63 -21.50 11.95
CA LEU A 22 0.18 -20.11 11.87
C LEU A 22 0.26 -19.55 10.45
N GLN A 23 1.35 -19.83 9.71
CA GLN A 23 1.47 -19.44 8.30
C GLN A 23 0.39 -20.10 7.43
N ASN A 24 0.08 -21.37 7.70
CA ASN A 24 -0.92 -22.13 6.94
C ASN A 24 -2.37 -21.68 7.27
N GLU A 25 -2.64 -21.27 8.52
CA GLU A 25 -3.91 -20.64 8.91
C GLU A 25 -4.10 -19.28 8.22
N VAL A 26 -3.02 -18.47 8.14
CA VAL A 26 -3.02 -17.19 7.41
C VAL A 26 -3.23 -17.41 5.91
N GLU A 27 -2.57 -18.40 5.30
CA GLU A 27 -2.73 -18.75 3.88
C GLU A 27 -4.14 -19.29 3.57
N LYS A 28 -4.71 -20.10 4.48
CA LYS A 28 -6.07 -20.62 4.36
C LYS A 28 -7.14 -19.54 4.54
N GLN A 29 -6.86 -18.49 5.32
CA GLN A 29 -7.68 -17.28 5.37
C GLN A 29 -7.53 -16.41 4.11
N MET A 30 -6.43 -16.52 3.36
CA MET A 30 -6.16 -15.74 2.14
C MET A 30 -6.65 -16.41 0.83
N ASN A 31 -7.15 -17.66 0.87
CA ASN A 31 -7.66 -18.38 -0.33
C ASN A 31 -9.21 -18.51 -0.37
N MET A 32 -9.97 -17.57 0.20
CA MET A 32 -11.36 -17.36 -0.19
C MET A 32 -11.48 -16.03 -0.92
N SER A 33 -11.95 -16.09 -2.17
CA SER A 33 -12.30 -14.96 -3.02
C SER A 33 -12.98 -13.84 -2.20
N PRO A 34 -12.69 -12.55 -2.44
CA PRO A 34 -13.26 -11.50 -1.62
C PRO A 34 -14.78 -11.47 -1.77
N PRO A 35 -15.57 -11.51 -0.68
CA PRO A 35 -16.96 -11.06 -0.73
C PRO A 35 -16.98 -9.53 -0.94
N PRO A 36 -17.97 -8.98 -1.66
CA PRO A 36 -18.09 -7.55 -1.83
C PRO A 36 -18.58 -6.94 -0.51
N GLY A 37 -17.79 -6.03 0.05
CA GLY A 37 -18.23 -5.17 1.15
C GLY A 37 -17.92 -5.69 2.55
N ASN A 38 -16.70 -5.40 3.04
CA ASN A 38 -16.52 -4.93 4.41
C ASN A 38 -15.15 -4.27 4.59
N ALA A 39 -15.15 -2.99 4.94
CA ALA A 39 -13.96 -2.17 5.17
C ALA A 39 -13.28 -2.54 6.50
N GLY A 40 -12.39 -3.54 6.46
CA GLY A 40 -11.35 -3.78 7.46
C GLY A 40 -9.96 -3.61 6.83
N PRO A 41 -8.90 -3.31 7.59
CA PRO A 41 -7.57 -3.19 7.03
C PRO A 41 -7.11 -4.57 6.55
N VAL A 42 -7.01 -4.75 5.24
CA VAL A 42 -6.35 -5.88 4.61
C VAL A 42 -4.92 -5.97 5.16
N ILE A 43 -4.59 -7.08 5.83
CA ILE A 43 -3.21 -7.40 6.21
C ILE A 43 -2.50 -7.75 4.89
N MET A 44 -2.00 -6.74 4.18
CA MET A 44 -1.11 -6.95 3.03
C MET A 44 0.18 -7.58 3.55
N SER A 45 0.72 -8.58 2.83
CA SER A 45 2.05 -9.09 3.12
C SER A 45 3.09 -7.96 3.03
N LEU A 46 4.19 -8.07 3.77
CA LEU A 46 5.26 -7.06 3.74
C LEU A 46 5.79 -6.86 2.32
N GLU A 47 5.94 -7.95 1.56
CA GLU A 47 6.36 -7.92 0.15
C GLU A 47 5.36 -7.17 -0.74
N GLU A 48 4.05 -7.46 -0.66
CA GLU A 48 3.06 -6.73 -1.46
C GLU A 48 3.05 -5.23 -1.15
N LYS A 49 3.21 -4.86 0.13
CA LYS A 49 3.29 -3.45 0.52
C LYS A 49 4.53 -2.79 -0.08
N MET A 50 5.69 -3.45 -0.05
CA MET A 50 6.91 -2.93 -0.68
C MET A 50 6.77 -2.79 -2.20
N GLU A 51 6.06 -3.71 -2.85
CA GLU A 51 5.79 -3.64 -4.28
C GLU A 51 4.77 -2.56 -4.65
N ALA A 52 3.74 -2.34 -3.83
CA ALA A 52 2.82 -1.22 -3.97
C ALA A 52 3.52 0.12 -3.76
N ASP A 53 4.34 0.25 -2.71
CA ASP A 53 5.14 1.45 -2.43
C ASP A 53 6.11 1.74 -3.60
N ALA A 54 6.73 0.72 -4.19
CA ALA A 54 7.59 0.87 -5.37
C ALA A 54 6.87 1.30 -6.66
N ARG A 55 5.54 1.17 -6.71
CA ARG A 55 4.67 1.62 -7.81
C ARG A 55 3.87 2.87 -7.43
N SER A 56 4.14 3.45 -6.27
CA SER A 56 3.41 4.60 -5.75
C SER A 56 4.21 5.88 -5.87
N ILE A 57 3.49 6.98 -6.09
CA ILE A 57 4.02 8.34 -6.01
C ILE A 57 3.41 9.10 -4.84
N TYR A 58 4.17 10.06 -4.34
CA TYR A 58 3.67 11.09 -3.44
C TYR A 58 3.23 12.29 -4.28
N VAL A 59 2.10 12.89 -3.96
CA VAL A 59 1.63 14.13 -4.59
C VAL A 59 1.39 15.17 -3.50
N GLY A 60 2.18 16.24 -3.51
CA GLY A 60 2.11 17.35 -2.58
C GLY A 60 1.39 18.58 -3.15
N ASN A 61 1.02 19.50 -2.26
CA ASN A 61 0.27 20.73 -2.56
C ASN A 61 -1.05 20.48 -3.29
N VAL A 62 -1.66 19.32 -3.04
CA VAL A 62 -2.98 18.95 -3.56
C VAL A 62 -4.02 19.87 -2.93
N ASP A 63 -4.99 20.31 -3.74
CA ASP A 63 -6.08 21.14 -3.26
C ASP A 63 -6.92 20.41 -2.20
N TYR A 64 -7.43 21.15 -1.22
CA TYR A 64 -8.22 20.56 -0.13
C TYR A 64 -9.59 20.06 -0.59
N GLY A 65 -10.10 20.56 -1.72
CA GLY A 65 -11.32 20.07 -2.35
C GLY A 65 -11.10 18.98 -3.40
N ALA A 66 -9.87 18.47 -3.56
CA ALA A 66 -9.55 17.45 -4.55
C ALA A 66 -10.20 16.12 -4.21
N THR A 67 -10.76 15.44 -5.22
CA THR A 67 -11.25 14.07 -5.06
C THR A 67 -10.24 13.06 -5.61
N ALA A 68 -10.40 11.80 -5.20
CA ALA A 68 -9.62 10.68 -5.73
C ALA A 68 -9.79 10.55 -7.25
N GLU A 69 -11.01 10.72 -7.76
CA GLU A 69 -11.34 10.65 -9.18
C GLU A 69 -10.63 11.74 -10.00
N GLU A 70 -10.53 12.97 -9.47
CA GLU A 70 -9.83 14.06 -10.15
C GLU A 70 -8.32 13.81 -10.24
N LEU A 71 -7.72 13.31 -9.16
CA LEU A 71 -6.31 12.92 -9.15
C LEU A 71 -6.07 11.75 -10.11
N GLU A 72 -6.93 10.74 -10.09
CA GLU A 72 -6.85 9.62 -11.02
C GLU A 72 -6.88 10.10 -12.48
N ALA A 73 -7.81 10.99 -12.83
CA ALA A 73 -7.92 11.55 -14.17
C ALA A 73 -6.69 12.37 -14.58
N HIS A 74 -6.10 13.13 -13.65
CA HIS A 74 -4.89 13.93 -13.90
C HIS A 74 -3.67 13.04 -14.22
N PHE A 75 -3.55 11.91 -13.53
CA PHE A 75 -2.43 10.97 -13.69
C PHE A 75 -2.70 9.83 -14.67
N HIS A 76 -3.91 9.73 -15.22
CA HIS A 76 -4.31 8.69 -16.17
C HIS A 76 -3.40 8.63 -17.41
N GLY A 77 -2.90 9.79 -17.87
CA GLY A 77 -1.98 9.85 -19.00
C GLY A 77 -0.59 9.25 -18.74
N CYS A 78 -0.22 9.05 -17.47
CA CYS A 78 1.06 8.49 -17.06
C CYS A 78 1.03 6.96 -16.93
N GLY A 79 -0.16 6.39 -16.68
CA GLY A 79 -0.38 4.96 -16.56
C GLY A 79 -1.67 4.62 -15.83
N SER A 80 -1.98 3.33 -15.74
CA SER A 80 -3.15 2.84 -15.01
C SER A 80 -2.97 3.03 -13.50
N VAL A 81 -3.93 3.71 -12.87
CA VAL A 81 -3.95 3.93 -11.42
C VAL A 81 -4.69 2.77 -10.74
N ASN A 82 -4.05 2.18 -9.74
CA ASN A 82 -4.63 1.12 -8.93
C ASN A 82 -5.39 1.70 -7.73
N ARG A 83 -4.81 2.72 -7.09
CA ARG A 83 -5.37 3.31 -5.87
C ARG A 83 -4.94 4.76 -5.65
N VAL A 84 -5.86 5.61 -5.25
CA VAL A 84 -5.56 6.97 -4.76
C VAL A 84 -5.90 7.08 -3.28
N THR A 85 -4.99 7.62 -2.48
CA THR A 85 -5.16 7.83 -1.04
C THR A 85 -4.84 9.28 -0.69
N ILE A 86 -5.86 10.10 -0.44
CA ILE A 86 -5.69 11.47 0.05
C ILE A 86 -5.56 11.43 1.57
N LEU A 87 -4.49 12.02 2.11
CA LEU A 87 -4.27 12.00 3.56
C LEU A 87 -4.95 13.19 4.23
N CYS A 88 -5.83 12.85 5.15
CA CYS A 88 -6.49 13.80 6.04
C CYS A 88 -5.90 13.74 7.44
N ASP A 89 -5.93 14.88 8.13
CA ASP A 89 -5.57 14.97 9.53
C ASP A 89 -6.57 14.17 10.37
N LYS A 90 -6.06 13.31 11.26
CA LYS A 90 -6.90 12.37 12.03
C LYS A 90 -7.80 13.04 13.05
N TYR A 91 -7.47 14.26 13.49
CA TYR A 91 -8.22 14.94 14.54
C TYR A 91 -9.27 15.90 13.96
N SER A 92 -8.89 16.66 12.93
CA SER A 92 -9.76 17.63 12.28
C SER A 92 -10.51 17.08 11.07
N GLY A 93 -10.07 15.95 10.50
CA GLY A 93 -10.59 15.42 9.24
C GLY A 93 -10.21 16.26 8.01
N HIS A 94 -9.50 17.38 8.20
CA HIS A 94 -9.11 18.24 7.10
C HIS A 94 -8.00 17.60 6.26
N PRO A 95 -8.11 17.63 4.92
CA PRO A 95 -7.05 17.15 4.05
C PRO A 95 -5.76 17.93 4.34
N LYS A 96 -4.62 17.23 4.36
CA LYS A 96 -3.32 17.87 4.65
C LYS A 96 -2.64 18.42 3.40
N GLY A 97 -3.30 18.34 2.24
CA GLY A 97 -2.79 18.81 0.96
C GLY A 97 -1.78 17.86 0.33
N PHE A 98 -1.87 16.56 0.63
CA PHE A 98 -1.07 15.54 -0.04
C PHE A 98 -1.83 14.23 -0.22
N ALA A 99 -1.45 13.50 -1.26
CA ALA A 99 -2.02 12.24 -1.66
C ALA A 99 -0.93 11.24 -2.04
N TYR A 100 -1.24 9.95 -2.00
CA TYR A 100 -0.46 8.89 -2.63
C TYR A 100 -1.27 8.30 -3.78
N ILE A 101 -0.59 8.03 -4.89
CA ILE A 101 -1.19 7.39 -6.05
C ILE A 101 -0.37 6.14 -6.34
N GLU A 102 -0.99 4.98 -6.20
CA GLU A 102 -0.44 3.69 -6.58
C GLU A 102 -0.81 3.40 -8.03
N PHE A 103 0.19 3.13 -8.87
CA PHE A 103 -0.02 2.69 -10.24
C PHE A 103 0.00 1.16 -10.36
N SER A 104 -0.56 0.65 -11.45
CA SER A 104 -0.44 -0.76 -11.82
C SER A 104 1.01 -1.15 -12.12
N ASP A 105 1.79 -0.24 -12.70
CA ASP A 105 3.15 -0.49 -13.19
C ASP A 105 4.19 0.45 -12.57
N LYS A 106 5.43 -0.04 -12.42
CA LYS A 106 6.57 0.76 -11.93
C LYS A 106 7.00 1.84 -12.93
N GLU A 107 6.77 1.63 -14.22
CA GLU A 107 7.12 2.61 -15.26
C GLU A 107 6.29 3.88 -15.15
N SER A 108 5.03 3.76 -14.72
CA SER A 108 4.10 4.87 -14.51
C SER A 108 4.62 5.89 -13.49
N VAL A 109 5.37 5.42 -12.48
CA VAL A 109 6.07 6.28 -11.49
C VAL A 109 7.07 7.20 -12.17
N ARG A 110 7.79 6.70 -13.18
CA ARG A 110 8.75 7.52 -13.92
C ARG A 110 8.05 8.51 -14.84
N THR A 111 6.97 8.10 -15.49
CA THR A 111 6.19 8.96 -16.38
C THR A 111 5.48 10.07 -15.61
N SER A 112 4.99 9.79 -14.40
CA SER A 112 4.32 10.79 -13.56
C SER A 112 5.24 11.90 -13.06
N MET A 113 6.55 11.67 -13.00
CA MET A 113 7.54 12.74 -12.75
C MET A 113 7.49 13.85 -13.80
N ALA A 114 7.01 13.56 -15.02
CA ALA A 114 6.83 14.58 -16.06
C ALA A 114 5.67 15.55 -15.75
N LEU A 115 4.80 15.21 -14.78
CA LEU A 115 3.74 16.06 -14.27
C LEU A 115 4.14 16.82 -13.00
N ASP A 116 5.41 16.76 -12.59
CA ASP A 116 5.90 17.63 -11.52
C ASP A 116 5.69 19.10 -11.89
N GLU A 117 5.26 19.90 -10.90
CA GLU A 117 4.88 21.31 -11.04
C GLU A 117 3.70 21.60 -11.98
N SER A 118 2.98 20.57 -12.44
CA SER A 118 1.79 20.74 -13.27
C SER A 118 0.64 21.42 -12.52
N LEU A 119 -0.22 22.12 -13.26
CA LEU A 119 -1.37 22.82 -12.70
C LEU A 119 -2.54 21.84 -12.48
N PHE A 120 -2.98 21.72 -11.23
CA PHE A 120 -4.15 20.98 -10.81
C PHE A 120 -5.04 21.88 -9.94
N ARG A 121 -6.29 22.10 -10.37
CA ARG A 121 -7.26 23.01 -9.71
C ARG A 121 -6.68 24.42 -9.43
N GLY A 122 -5.82 24.92 -10.33
CA GLY A 122 -5.17 26.22 -10.20
C GLY A 122 -3.99 26.27 -9.22
N ARG A 123 -3.53 25.12 -8.72
CA ARG A 123 -2.35 25.00 -7.85
C ARG A 123 -1.30 24.13 -8.54
N GLN A 124 -0.03 24.46 -8.37
CA GLN A 124 1.06 23.60 -8.84
C GLN A 124 1.24 22.44 -7.87
N ILE A 125 1.01 21.22 -8.35
CA ILE A 125 1.24 20.02 -7.55
C ILE A 125 2.71 19.61 -7.64
N LYS A 126 3.18 18.87 -6.64
CA LYS A 126 4.54 18.34 -6.60
C LYS A 126 4.48 16.82 -6.60
N VAL A 127 5.21 16.17 -7.49
CA VAL A 127 5.21 14.70 -7.64
C VAL A 127 6.54 14.11 -7.16
#